data_AF-A0A524MLE0-F1
#
_entry.id   AF-A0A524MLE0-F1
#
_cell.length_a   1.000
_cell.length_b   1.000
_cell.length_c   1.000
_cell.angle_alpha   90.00
_cell.angle_beta   90.00
_cell.angle_gamma   90.00
#
_symmetry.space_group_name_H-M   'P 1'
#
loop_
_entity.id
_entity.type
_entity.pdbx_description
1 polymer ?
#
loop_
_entity_poly.entity_id
_entity_poly.type
_entity_poly.pdbx_seq_one_letter_code
_entity_poly.pdbx_strand_id
1 'polypeptide(L)'
;MKKSIWAIILAAAVTSLAGCATTPPSGGSFNAQTPSTASYGKKVDTFVIVQDTSSSMGDQHMGRSKIDIAKETLSNMNQTIPQLNFNAGLAAFGTGCVDKADVLYGLAPYNRDELGGGIAKLACASGTTPMGAGIDTANSKFLTGLGLGKIAMFIVSDGISDASHSAGSSDVKDSAIAAAKKLKSQLGDRVCIYPIQIGNEPGGKEFMNELAAIGGCGFVTNHMDINSPKTMAGYVIKTLLEPLGDAPAPVDTSPEKITFSADALFDFDKAVLKSEGKQSLDNLMIKLGNVKYDVIVAVGYTDRIGKEDYNKKLSVRRAEAVKSYLVTTNGVNASDVFVDGKGEANPVTGTTCIGNKATKKLIACLQPDRRVEIEIAGVRE
;
A
#
# COMPACT_ATOMS: atom_id res chain seq x y z
N MET A 1 -45.52 -68.96 22.06
CA MET A 1 -45.28 -67.50 22.20
C MET A 1 -44.22 -67.06 21.20
N LYS A 2 -44.55 -66.07 20.34
CA LYS A 2 -43.73 -65.20 19.45
C LYS A 2 -44.56 -64.93 18.17
N LYS A 3 -45.45 -63.93 18.15
CA LYS A 3 -45.26 -62.51 17.69
C LYS A 3 -44.54 -62.46 16.32
N SER A 4 -45.23 -62.26 15.20
CA SER A 4 -45.83 -61.01 14.65
C SER A 4 -44.83 -60.05 13.97
N ILE A 5 -45.06 -59.85 12.66
CA ILE A 5 -45.19 -58.55 11.96
C ILE A 5 -43.91 -57.75 11.60
N TRP A 6 -43.75 -57.57 10.27
CA TRP A 6 -43.18 -56.45 9.48
C TRP A 6 -41.72 -56.03 9.65
N ALA A 7 -41.00 -55.99 8.53
CA ALA A 7 -39.94 -55.01 8.29
C ALA A 7 -40.04 -54.49 6.84
N ILE A 8 -40.38 -53.20 6.76
CA ILE A 8 -40.48 -52.37 5.55
C ILE A 8 -39.07 -52.14 4.99
N ILE A 9 -38.91 -52.31 3.68
CA ILE A 9 -37.72 -51.87 2.94
C ILE A 9 -37.83 -50.35 2.78
N LEU A 10 -37.02 -49.59 3.52
CA LEU A 10 -36.85 -48.15 3.30
C LEU A 10 -35.64 -47.94 2.40
N ALA A 11 -35.88 -47.60 1.13
CA ALA A 11 -34.83 -47.13 0.23
C ALA A 11 -34.47 -45.69 0.61
N ALA A 12 -33.29 -45.51 1.23
CA ALA A 12 -32.72 -44.19 1.43
C ALA A 12 -32.10 -43.70 0.11
N ALA A 13 -32.78 -42.78 -0.57
CA ALA A 13 -32.22 -42.03 -1.69
C ALA A 13 -31.16 -41.06 -1.13
N VAL A 14 -29.88 -41.38 -1.36
CA VAL A 14 -28.76 -40.47 -1.11
C VAL A 14 -28.77 -39.43 -2.23
N THR A 15 -29.42 -38.30 -1.98
CA THR A 15 -29.29 -37.10 -2.82
C THR A 15 -27.92 -36.48 -2.56
N SER A 16 -27.00 -36.66 -3.51
CA SER A 16 -25.73 -35.95 -3.54
C SER A 16 -25.97 -34.46 -3.72
N LEU A 17 -25.93 -33.72 -2.63
CA LEU A 17 -25.73 -32.27 -2.64
C LEU A 17 -24.32 -32.02 -3.18
N ALA A 18 -24.23 -31.78 -4.49
CA ALA A 18 -23.06 -31.15 -5.10
C ALA A 18 -23.02 -29.70 -4.59
N GLY A 19 -22.46 -29.50 -3.40
CA GLY A 19 -22.04 -28.18 -2.96
C GLY A 19 -21.01 -27.66 -3.95
N CYS A 20 -21.26 -26.48 -4.52
CA CYS A 20 -20.25 -25.75 -5.25
C CYS A 20 -19.07 -25.52 -4.30
N ALA A 21 -18.03 -26.34 -4.43
CA ALA A 21 -16.74 -26.06 -3.83
C ALA A 21 -16.27 -24.75 -4.46
N THR A 22 -16.30 -23.68 -3.66
CA THR A 22 -15.59 -22.45 -3.97
C THR A 22 -14.14 -22.84 -4.15
N THR A 23 -13.65 -22.78 -5.39
CA THR A 23 -12.23 -22.91 -5.67
C THR A 23 -11.51 -21.84 -4.85
N PRO A 24 -10.53 -22.21 -4.00
CA PRO A 24 -9.72 -21.21 -3.31
C PRO A 24 -9.12 -20.27 -4.36
N PRO A 25 -9.05 -18.95 -4.09
CA PRO A 25 -8.37 -18.04 -5.00
C PRO A 25 -6.95 -18.55 -5.21
N SER A 26 -6.53 -18.64 -6.46
CA SER A 26 -5.16 -19.01 -6.86
C SER A 26 -4.19 -17.90 -6.46
N GLY A 27 -3.91 -17.79 -5.16
CA GLY A 27 -2.81 -17.02 -4.62
C GLY A 27 -1.58 -17.91 -4.55
N GLY A 28 -0.57 -17.65 -5.37
CA GLY A 28 0.74 -18.26 -5.16
C GLY A 28 1.21 -17.95 -3.73
N SER A 29 1.79 -18.93 -3.05
CA SER A 29 2.34 -18.73 -1.70
C SER A 29 3.40 -17.62 -1.74
N PHE A 30 3.26 -16.59 -0.92
CA PHE A 30 4.30 -15.57 -0.73
C PHE A 30 5.58 -16.24 -0.20
N ASN A 31 6.60 -16.38 -1.04
CA ASN A 31 7.87 -16.98 -0.64
C ASN A 31 8.82 -15.86 -0.19
N ALA A 32 8.81 -15.55 1.10
CA ALA A 32 9.54 -14.41 1.66
C ALA A 32 11.05 -14.47 1.36
N GLN A 33 11.61 -13.36 0.89
CA GLN A 33 13.06 -13.21 0.69
C GLN A 33 13.68 -12.54 1.91
N THR A 34 14.10 -13.32 2.90
CA THR A 34 14.73 -12.77 4.10
C THR A 34 16.14 -12.21 3.80
N PRO A 35 16.43 -10.94 4.14
CA PRO A 35 17.78 -10.39 4.02
C PRO A 35 18.82 -11.18 4.83
N SER A 36 20.01 -11.38 4.28
CA SER A 36 21.08 -12.12 4.95
C SER A 36 21.65 -11.37 6.15
N THR A 37 21.69 -12.03 7.31
CA THR A 37 22.30 -11.48 8.54
C THR A 37 23.82 -11.39 8.47
N ALA A 38 24.46 -12.02 7.47
CA ALA A 38 25.88 -11.82 7.20
C ALA A 38 26.18 -10.48 6.50
N SER A 39 25.19 -9.92 5.80
CA SER A 39 25.33 -8.68 5.02
C SER A 39 24.65 -7.49 5.67
N TYR A 40 23.71 -7.73 6.58
CA TYR A 40 22.89 -6.68 7.19
C TYR A 40 22.81 -6.83 8.71
N GLY A 41 22.98 -5.70 9.39
CA GLY A 41 22.83 -5.52 10.82
C GLY A 41 21.57 -4.74 11.16
N LYS A 42 21.36 -4.50 12.45
CA LYS A 42 20.22 -3.74 12.96
C LYS A 42 20.43 -2.24 12.73
N LYS A 43 19.56 -1.59 11.94
CA LYS A 43 19.43 -0.12 11.90
C LYS A 43 18.63 0.41 13.08
N VAL A 44 17.69 -0.40 13.58
CA VAL A 44 16.86 -0.10 14.75
C VAL A 44 16.95 -1.23 15.77
N ASP A 45 16.76 -0.90 17.04
CA ASP A 45 16.74 -1.86 18.13
C ASP A 45 15.33 -2.36 18.42
N THR A 46 14.34 -1.50 18.21
CA THR A 46 12.94 -1.76 18.49
C THR A 46 12.09 -1.41 17.28
N PHE A 47 11.09 -2.23 16.96
CA PHE A 47 10.03 -1.82 16.06
C PHE A 47 8.65 -2.06 16.67
N VAL A 48 7.72 -1.16 16.40
CA VAL A 48 6.34 -1.29 16.88
C VAL A 48 5.39 -1.09 15.72
N ILE A 49 4.31 -1.84 15.72
CA ILE A 49 3.26 -1.78 14.70
C ILE A 49 2.00 -1.24 15.38
N VAL A 50 1.39 -0.25 14.75
CA VAL A 50 0.14 0.38 15.15
C VAL A 50 -0.86 0.19 14.02
N GLN A 51 -1.73 -0.80 14.17
CA GLN A 51 -2.66 -1.26 13.14
C GLN A 51 -4.04 -0.63 13.32
N ASP A 52 -4.58 -0.09 12.25
CA ASP A 52 -5.95 0.43 12.21
C ASP A 52 -6.98 -0.69 12.03
N THR A 53 -8.06 -0.61 12.80
CA THR A 53 -9.21 -1.52 12.77
C THR A 53 -10.53 -0.74 12.72
N SER A 54 -10.50 0.52 12.29
CA SER A 54 -11.68 1.36 12.07
C SER A 54 -12.59 0.81 10.96
N SER A 55 -13.79 1.38 10.79
CA SER A 55 -14.73 0.99 9.74
C SER A 55 -14.20 1.18 8.32
N SER A 56 -13.37 2.20 8.08
CA SER A 56 -12.79 2.43 6.74
C SER A 56 -11.90 1.26 6.30
N MET A 57 -11.25 0.59 7.25
CA MET A 57 -10.49 -0.64 7.01
C MET A 57 -11.37 -1.86 6.63
N GLY A 58 -12.69 -1.75 6.77
CA GLY A 58 -13.64 -2.76 6.29
C GLY A 58 -13.99 -2.61 4.82
N ASP A 59 -13.69 -1.45 4.22
CA ASP A 59 -14.00 -1.17 2.81
C ASP A 59 -13.22 -2.08 1.86
N GLN A 60 -13.78 -2.26 0.66
CA GLN A 60 -13.19 -3.11 -0.37
C GLN A 60 -12.10 -2.36 -1.14
N HIS A 61 -10.95 -3.00 -1.26
CA HIS A 61 -9.85 -2.60 -2.14
C HIS A 61 -9.35 -3.85 -2.87
N MET A 62 -9.19 -3.79 -4.20
CA MET A 62 -8.78 -4.95 -5.00
C MET A 62 -9.63 -6.23 -4.76
N GLY A 63 -10.93 -6.05 -4.49
CA GLY A 63 -11.88 -7.16 -4.25
C GLY A 63 -11.74 -7.86 -2.90
N ARG A 64 -11.00 -7.28 -1.95
CA ARG A 64 -10.81 -7.77 -0.58
C ARG A 64 -11.00 -6.64 0.43
N SER A 65 -11.27 -6.96 1.68
CA SER A 65 -11.30 -5.92 2.72
C SER A 65 -9.90 -5.34 2.93
N LYS A 66 -9.80 -4.05 3.21
CA LYS A 66 -8.51 -3.40 3.53
C LYS A 66 -7.86 -4.03 4.77
N ILE A 67 -8.62 -4.48 5.76
CA ILE A 67 -8.08 -5.16 6.95
C ILE A 67 -7.43 -6.50 6.61
N ASP A 68 -7.98 -7.26 5.64
CA ASP A 68 -7.35 -8.50 5.17
C ASP A 68 -6.04 -8.22 4.42
N ILE A 69 -6.01 -7.13 3.64
CA ILE A 69 -4.80 -6.67 2.94
C ILE A 69 -3.73 -6.21 3.94
N ALA A 70 -4.13 -5.48 4.98
CA ALA A 70 -3.24 -5.06 6.06
C ALA A 70 -2.63 -6.27 6.78
N LYS A 71 -3.47 -7.24 7.13
CA LYS A 71 -3.06 -8.49 7.78
C LYS A 71 -2.07 -9.29 6.93
N GLU A 72 -2.34 -9.41 5.63
CA GLU A 72 -1.41 -10.07 4.70
C GLU A 72 -0.10 -9.31 4.56
N THR A 73 -0.15 -7.98 4.43
CA THR A 73 1.04 -7.13 4.34
C THR A 73 1.93 -7.30 5.56
N LEU A 74 1.34 -7.29 6.77
CA LEU A 74 2.05 -7.52 8.02
C LEU A 74 2.59 -8.95 8.14
N SER A 75 1.83 -9.96 7.69
CA SER A 75 2.30 -11.35 7.67
C SER A 75 3.51 -11.53 6.75
N ASN A 76 3.46 -10.94 5.56
CA ASN A 76 4.53 -10.97 4.57
C ASN A 76 5.78 -10.24 5.09
N MET A 77 5.59 -9.08 5.74
CA MET A 77 6.67 -8.36 6.40
C MET A 77 7.29 -9.19 7.52
N ASN A 78 6.49 -9.79 8.40
CA ASN A 78 6.96 -10.63 9.50
C ASN A 78 7.76 -11.85 9.02
N GLN A 79 7.36 -12.48 7.91
CA GLN A 79 8.12 -13.57 7.30
C GLN A 79 9.46 -13.10 6.70
N THR A 80 9.52 -11.84 6.25
CA THR A 80 10.69 -11.25 5.60
C THR A 80 11.73 -10.70 6.59
N ILE A 81 11.33 -10.30 7.80
CA ILE A 81 12.25 -9.79 8.83
C ILE A 81 13.27 -10.88 9.22
N PRO A 82 14.58 -10.61 9.17
CA PRO A 82 15.59 -11.58 9.62
C PRO A 82 15.59 -11.73 11.14
N GLN A 83 15.98 -12.91 11.62
CA GLN A 83 16.09 -13.22 13.05
C GLN A 83 17.32 -12.54 13.66
N LEU A 84 17.20 -11.24 13.92
CA LEU A 84 18.13 -10.45 14.72
C LEU A 84 17.47 -10.12 16.07
N ASN A 85 18.26 -9.66 17.03
CA ASN A 85 17.81 -9.30 18.37
C ASN A 85 17.10 -7.94 18.42
N PHE A 86 16.01 -7.81 17.64
CA PHE A 86 15.07 -6.71 17.76
C PHE A 86 14.16 -6.91 18.98
N ASN A 87 13.58 -5.83 19.48
CA ASN A 87 12.33 -5.88 20.22
C ASN A 87 11.17 -5.53 19.28
N ALA A 88 10.03 -6.18 19.46
CA ALA A 88 8.84 -5.98 18.64
C ALA A 88 7.59 -5.80 19.50
N GLY A 89 6.63 -5.00 19.03
CA GLY A 89 5.31 -4.84 19.65
C GLY A 89 4.24 -4.60 18.60
N LEU A 90 3.01 -5.02 18.85
CA LEU A 90 1.84 -4.77 18.00
C LEU A 90 0.67 -4.30 18.85
N ALA A 91 0.17 -3.11 18.54
CA ALA A 91 -1.10 -2.61 19.01
C ALA A 91 -2.05 -2.42 17.82
N ALA A 92 -3.34 -2.61 18.06
CA ALA A 92 -4.40 -2.24 17.12
C ALA A 92 -5.24 -1.10 17.73
N PHE A 93 -5.80 -0.21 16.91
CA PHE A 93 -6.67 0.88 17.34
C PHE A 93 -7.95 0.95 16.50
N GLY A 94 -9.03 1.48 17.08
CA GLY A 94 -10.38 1.44 16.52
C GLY A 94 -11.43 1.53 17.62
N THR A 95 -12.71 1.75 17.29
CA THR A 95 -13.79 1.65 18.29
C THR A 95 -14.80 0.63 17.84
N GLY A 96 -14.77 -0.57 18.40
CA GLY A 96 -15.74 -1.63 18.10
C GLY A 96 -15.07 -2.99 18.04
N CYS A 97 -14.02 -3.10 17.24
CA CYS A 97 -13.15 -4.27 17.20
C CYS A 97 -12.19 -4.35 18.39
N VAL A 98 -11.78 -3.18 18.85
CA VAL A 98 -10.90 -2.96 20.01
C VAL A 98 -11.46 -1.81 20.83
N ASP A 99 -11.11 -1.74 22.11
CA ASP A 99 -11.51 -0.62 22.98
C ASP A 99 -10.53 0.54 22.85
N LYS A 100 -10.69 1.33 21.79
CA LYS A 100 -9.82 2.44 21.36
C LYS A 100 -8.44 2.00 20.91
N ALA A 101 -7.73 1.21 21.72
CA ALA A 101 -6.51 0.54 21.34
C ALA A 101 -6.17 -0.65 22.24
N ASP A 102 -5.87 -1.80 21.63
CA ASP A 102 -5.52 -3.05 22.31
C ASP A 102 -4.11 -3.52 21.93
N VAL A 103 -3.38 -4.09 22.89
CA VAL A 103 -2.08 -4.72 22.66
C VAL A 103 -2.29 -6.17 22.21
N LEU A 104 -1.93 -6.47 20.95
CA LEU A 104 -2.09 -7.82 20.38
C LEU A 104 -0.82 -8.68 20.53
N TYR A 105 0.33 -8.01 20.58
CA TYR A 105 1.65 -8.55 20.92
C TYR A 105 2.39 -7.54 21.79
N GLY A 106 2.70 -7.92 23.04
CA GLY A 106 3.41 -7.05 23.97
C GLY A 106 4.85 -6.79 23.53
N LEU A 107 5.45 -5.70 24.02
CA LEU A 107 6.85 -5.43 23.72
C LEU A 107 7.73 -6.54 24.30
N ALA A 108 8.38 -7.30 23.43
CA ALA A 108 9.25 -8.42 23.77
C ALA A 108 10.36 -8.57 22.71
N PRO A 109 11.41 -9.38 22.97
CA PRO A 109 12.33 -9.80 21.94
C PRO A 109 11.56 -10.39 20.75
N TYR A 110 11.87 -9.94 19.54
CA TYR A 110 11.15 -10.33 18.34
C TYR A 110 11.17 -11.85 18.15
N ASN A 111 9.97 -12.43 18.13
CA ASN A 111 9.74 -13.80 17.73
C ASN A 111 8.72 -13.81 16.58
N ARG A 112 9.08 -14.43 15.46
CA ARG A 112 8.27 -14.45 14.24
C ARG A 112 6.92 -15.12 14.46
N ASP A 113 6.88 -16.23 15.19
CA ASP A 113 5.66 -17.00 15.40
C ASP A 113 4.72 -16.26 16.36
N GLU A 114 5.27 -15.68 17.43
CA GLU A 114 4.47 -14.91 18.40
C GLU A 114 3.88 -13.64 17.78
N LEU A 115 4.69 -12.87 17.03
CA LEU A 115 4.19 -11.72 16.29
C LEU A 115 3.15 -12.15 15.25
N GLY A 116 3.38 -13.27 14.55
CA GLY A 116 2.42 -13.88 13.63
C GLY A 116 1.09 -14.22 14.30
N GLY A 117 1.13 -14.76 15.51
CA GLY A 117 -0.05 -14.99 16.35
C GLY A 117 -0.76 -13.69 16.75
N GLY A 118 -0.02 -12.61 17.01
CA GLY A 118 -0.57 -11.26 17.21
C GLY A 118 -1.30 -10.73 15.98
N ILE A 119 -0.67 -10.82 14.81
CA ILE A 119 -1.25 -10.42 13.51
C ILE A 119 -2.50 -11.26 13.20
N ALA A 120 -2.50 -12.54 13.52
CA ALA A 120 -3.63 -13.44 13.28
C ALA A 120 -4.92 -13.00 14.00
N LYS A 121 -4.81 -12.29 15.13
CA LYS A 121 -5.95 -11.75 15.91
C LYS A 121 -6.67 -10.59 15.20
N LEU A 122 -6.07 -9.98 14.18
CA LEU A 122 -6.74 -8.99 13.34
C LEU A 122 -7.82 -9.69 12.52
N ALA A 123 -9.08 -9.48 12.89
CA ALA A 123 -10.22 -10.19 12.29
C ALA A 123 -11.41 -9.29 11.95
N CYS A 124 -11.41 -8.03 12.41
CA CYS A 124 -12.53 -7.14 12.14
C CYS A 124 -12.08 -5.69 11.96
N ALA A 125 -12.96 -4.92 11.32
CA ALA A 125 -12.83 -3.49 11.08
C ALA A 125 -14.18 -2.82 11.41
N SER A 126 -14.20 -1.92 12.39
CA SER A 126 -15.44 -1.29 12.88
C SER A 126 -15.21 0.02 13.64
N GLY A 127 -16.18 0.91 13.51
CA GLY A 127 -16.28 2.21 14.16
C GLY A 127 -15.15 3.19 13.86
N THR A 128 -14.95 4.17 14.73
CA THR A 128 -14.10 5.34 14.44
C THR A 128 -12.61 5.01 14.37
N THR A 129 -11.84 5.95 13.79
CA THR A 129 -10.38 5.90 13.61
C THR A 129 -9.65 6.74 14.67
N PRO A 130 -9.52 6.30 15.95
CA PRO A 130 -8.81 7.07 16.98
C PRO A 130 -7.29 6.92 16.86
N MET A 131 -6.71 7.31 15.72
CA MET A 131 -5.28 7.09 15.44
C MET A 131 -4.36 7.73 16.49
N GLY A 132 -4.72 8.91 17.02
CA GLY A 132 -4.00 9.51 18.14
C GLY A 132 -3.94 8.61 19.39
N ALA A 133 -5.04 7.91 19.71
CA ALA A 133 -5.06 6.95 20.80
C ALA A 133 -4.20 5.71 20.51
N GLY A 134 -4.16 5.27 19.25
CA GLY A 134 -3.25 4.20 18.81
C GLY A 134 -1.78 4.56 19.02
N ILE A 135 -1.37 5.76 18.60
CA ILE A 135 -0.01 6.29 18.79
C ILE A 135 0.31 6.45 20.29
N ASP A 136 -0.60 7.04 21.08
CA ASP A 136 -0.42 7.20 22.54
C ASP A 136 -0.35 5.85 23.26
N THR A 137 -1.09 4.85 22.80
CA THR A 137 -1.06 3.50 23.35
C THR A 137 0.28 2.83 23.05
N ALA A 138 0.75 2.88 21.81
CA ALA A 138 2.06 2.37 21.46
C ALA A 138 3.17 3.07 22.27
N ASN A 139 3.08 4.39 22.41
CA ASN A 139 4.00 5.16 23.20
C ASN A 139 4.01 4.72 24.68
N SER A 140 2.85 4.72 25.33
CA SER A 140 2.73 4.41 26.77
C SER A 140 3.03 2.95 27.11
N LYS A 141 2.59 1.99 26.27
CA LYS A 141 2.72 0.55 26.52
C LYS A 141 4.06 -0.02 26.10
N PHE A 142 4.69 0.56 25.07
CA PHE A 142 5.94 0.00 24.52
C PHE A 142 7.12 0.96 24.71
N LEU A 143 6.93 2.26 24.53
CA LEU A 143 8.05 3.20 24.33
C LEU A 143 8.47 4.01 25.56
N THR A 144 8.00 3.62 26.75
CA THR A 144 8.32 4.27 28.03
C THR A 144 9.56 3.70 28.74
N GLY A 145 10.09 2.56 28.27
CA GLY A 145 11.24 1.88 28.88
C GLY A 145 12.61 2.49 28.54
N LEU A 146 13.57 2.36 29.45
CA LEU A 146 14.98 2.62 29.16
C LEU A 146 15.54 1.51 28.23
N GLY A 147 16.50 1.85 27.37
CA GLY A 147 17.22 0.85 26.56
C GLY A 147 16.56 0.43 25.24
N LEU A 148 15.50 1.10 24.79
CA LEU A 148 14.81 0.78 23.53
C LEU A 148 15.60 1.08 22.25
N GLY A 149 16.77 1.73 22.37
CA GLY A 149 17.63 2.09 21.24
C GLY A 149 16.94 2.94 20.18
N LYS A 150 17.29 2.74 18.91
CA LYS A 150 16.58 3.32 17.75
C LYS A 150 15.27 2.57 17.49
N ILE A 151 14.22 3.28 17.07
CA ILE A 151 12.83 2.82 17.03
C ILE A 151 12.24 3.05 15.63
N ALA A 152 11.68 2.00 15.03
CA ALA A 152 10.81 2.09 13.86
C ALA A 152 9.34 1.91 14.28
N MET A 153 8.51 2.93 14.10
CA MET A 153 7.06 2.83 14.31
C MET A 153 6.36 2.69 12.96
N PHE A 154 5.73 1.56 12.72
CA PHE A 154 4.89 1.33 11.55
C PHE A 154 3.44 1.67 11.88
N ILE A 155 2.83 2.56 11.11
CA ILE A 155 1.40 2.89 11.23
C ILE A 155 0.71 2.31 10.00
N VAL A 156 -0.17 1.33 10.17
CA VAL A 156 -0.84 0.63 9.06
C VAL A 156 -2.31 1.02 9.04
N SER A 157 -2.70 1.78 8.02
CA SER A 157 -4.05 2.37 7.91
C SER A 157 -4.26 2.88 6.48
N ASP A 158 -5.52 3.14 6.10
CA ASP A 158 -5.83 3.84 4.86
C ASP A 158 -5.70 5.36 4.97
N GLY A 159 -5.45 5.88 6.17
CA GLY A 159 -5.32 7.30 6.46
C GLY A 159 -6.64 8.05 6.39
N ILE A 160 -7.76 7.33 6.36
CA ILE A 160 -9.09 7.90 6.37
C ILE A 160 -9.56 7.99 7.82
N SER A 161 -9.77 9.22 8.27
CA SER A 161 -10.67 9.48 9.39
C SER A 161 -12.05 9.79 8.79
N ASP A 162 -13.10 9.17 9.29
CA ASP A 162 -14.45 9.39 8.77
C ASP A 162 -14.87 10.85 9.11
N ALA A 163 -15.59 11.63 8.29
CA ALA A 163 -16.79 11.30 7.54
C ALA A 163 -16.75 11.76 6.08
N SER A 164 -17.03 10.82 5.16
CA SER A 164 -17.22 11.02 3.72
C SER A 164 -16.00 11.50 2.92
N HIS A 165 -15.17 10.57 2.46
CA HIS A 165 -14.29 10.68 1.26
C HIS A 165 -13.38 11.91 1.13
N SER A 166 -13.24 12.69 2.19
CA SER A 166 -12.36 13.83 2.34
C SER A 166 -11.75 13.63 3.71
N ALA A 167 -10.42 13.48 3.74
CA ALA A 167 -9.56 13.81 4.88
C ALA A 167 -10.37 14.21 6.12
N GLY A 168 -10.60 13.28 7.06
CA GLY A 168 -11.67 13.38 8.05
C GLY A 168 -11.68 14.60 8.94
N SER A 169 -12.59 14.59 9.91
CA SER A 169 -12.75 15.74 10.81
C SER A 169 -11.38 16.19 11.33
N SER A 170 -11.16 17.51 11.29
CA SER A 170 -9.91 18.15 11.73
C SER A 170 -9.41 17.56 13.04
N ASP A 171 -10.33 17.27 13.95
CA ASP A 171 -10.05 16.78 15.29
C ASP A 171 -9.32 15.42 15.32
N VAL A 172 -9.63 14.50 14.39
CA VAL A 172 -8.96 13.19 14.34
C VAL A 172 -7.54 13.34 13.82
N LYS A 173 -7.35 14.14 12.76
CA LYS A 173 -6.02 14.46 12.23
C LYS A 173 -5.20 15.19 13.28
N ASP A 174 -5.76 16.22 13.90
CA ASP A 174 -5.11 17.03 14.93
C ASP A 174 -4.69 16.17 16.13
N SER A 175 -5.54 15.23 16.57
CA SER A 175 -5.22 14.29 17.64
C SER A 175 -4.04 13.37 17.28
N ALA A 176 -4.03 12.81 16.08
CA ALA A 176 -2.92 11.96 15.62
C ALA A 176 -1.60 12.76 15.46
N ILE A 177 -1.68 13.96 14.90
CA ILE A 177 -0.53 14.87 14.75
C ILE A 177 -0.01 15.29 16.14
N ALA A 178 -0.88 15.60 17.08
CA ALA A 178 -0.50 15.93 18.46
C ALA A 178 0.19 14.74 19.15
N ALA A 179 -0.36 13.53 19.01
CA ALA A 179 0.24 12.31 19.56
C ALA A 179 1.62 12.01 18.94
N ALA A 180 1.76 12.17 17.62
CA ALA A 180 3.04 12.00 16.94
C ALA A 180 4.08 13.06 17.37
N LYS A 181 3.68 14.33 17.54
CA LYS A 181 4.56 15.40 18.04
C LYS A 181 5.01 15.13 19.48
N LYS A 182 4.10 14.67 20.34
CA LYS A 182 4.40 14.25 21.72
C LYS A 182 5.37 13.07 21.75
N LEU A 183 5.17 12.08 20.89
CA LEU A 183 6.10 10.96 20.73
C LEU A 183 7.49 11.46 20.31
N LYS A 184 7.57 12.35 19.30
CA LYS A 184 8.83 12.93 18.83
C LYS A 184 9.52 13.77 19.90
N SER A 185 8.79 14.54 20.71
CA SER A 185 9.40 15.33 21.79
C SER A 185 9.98 14.46 22.91
N GLN A 186 9.40 13.29 23.17
CA GLN A 186 9.88 12.36 24.19
C GLN A 186 11.06 11.50 23.71
N LEU A 187 11.05 11.06 22.46
CA LEU A 187 12.03 10.11 21.93
C LEU A 187 13.12 10.77 21.06
N GLY A 188 12.92 12.01 20.62
CA GLY A 188 13.86 12.73 19.76
C GLY A 188 14.14 11.98 18.46
N ASP A 189 15.40 11.92 18.05
CA ASP A 189 15.83 11.24 16.81
C ASP A 189 15.86 9.72 16.91
N ARG A 190 15.47 9.18 18.07
CA ARG A 190 15.38 7.73 18.25
C ARG A 190 14.18 7.14 17.52
N VAL A 191 13.15 7.90 17.17
CA VAL A 191 11.93 7.37 16.53
C VAL A 191 11.78 7.83 15.09
N CYS A 192 11.60 6.86 14.19
CA CYS A 192 11.12 7.07 12.82
C CYS A 192 9.70 6.53 12.69
N ILE A 193 8.84 7.25 11.96
CA ILE A 193 7.45 6.86 11.71
C ILE A 193 7.36 6.44 10.24
N TYR A 194 7.01 5.18 9.97
CA TYR A 194 6.91 4.60 8.64
C TYR A 194 5.45 4.16 8.36
N PRO A 195 4.59 5.06 7.88
CA PRO A 195 3.24 4.68 7.54
C PRO A 195 3.18 3.73 6.34
N ILE A 196 2.36 2.69 6.44
CA ILE A 196 2.01 1.79 5.35
C ILE A 196 0.56 2.08 4.99
N GLN A 197 0.36 2.69 3.81
CA GLN A 197 -0.96 3.00 3.30
C GLN A 197 -1.62 1.74 2.73
N ILE A 198 -2.78 1.41 3.27
CA ILE A 198 -3.69 0.42 2.70
C ILE A 198 -4.73 1.15 1.85
N GLY A 199 -5.08 0.62 0.67
CA GLY A 199 -5.89 1.38 -0.28
C GLY A 199 -5.07 2.39 -1.09
N ASN A 200 -5.75 3.37 -1.70
CA ASN A 200 -5.15 4.33 -2.64
C ASN A 200 -5.73 5.74 -2.55
N GLU A 201 -6.31 6.10 -1.40
CA GLU A 201 -6.99 7.35 -1.15
C GLU A 201 -5.99 8.51 -1.03
N PRO A 202 -6.05 9.54 -1.91
CA PRO A 202 -5.07 10.63 -1.92
C PRO A 202 -5.01 11.39 -0.59
N GLY A 203 -6.16 11.73 -0.02
CA GLY A 203 -6.23 12.45 1.27
C GLY A 203 -5.68 11.65 2.45
N GLY A 204 -5.75 10.32 2.39
CA GLY A 204 -5.11 9.43 3.35
C GLY A 204 -3.59 9.44 3.20
N LYS A 205 -3.08 9.40 1.96
CA LYS A 205 -1.65 9.49 1.66
C LYS A 205 -1.04 10.81 2.15
N GLU A 206 -1.72 11.93 1.92
CA GLU A 206 -1.27 13.25 2.38
C GLU A 206 -1.12 13.30 3.89
N PHE A 207 -2.15 12.86 4.62
CA PHE A 207 -2.12 12.80 6.07
C PHE A 207 -1.01 11.87 6.61
N MET A 208 -0.82 10.71 5.99
CA MET A 208 0.28 9.81 6.35
C MET A 208 1.66 10.46 6.10
N ASN A 209 1.81 11.26 5.05
CA ASN A 209 3.06 11.99 4.81
C ASN A 209 3.34 13.01 5.91
N GLU A 210 2.31 13.70 6.41
CA GLU A 210 2.45 14.59 7.56
C GLU A 210 2.95 13.85 8.81
N LEU A 211 2.41 12.66 9.09
CA LEU A 211 2.87 11.81 10.20
C LEU A 211 4.33 11.36 10.03
N ALA A 212 4.71 10.93 8.83
CA ALA A 212 6.08 10.53 8.51
C ALA A 212 7.07 11.70 8.70
N ALA A 213 6.67 12.90 8.25
CA ALA A 213 7.46 14.13 8.37
C ALA A 213 7.75 14.51 9.83
N ILE A 214 6.81 14.27 10.75
CA ILE A 214 7.02 14.50 12.20
C ILE A 214 8.15 13.62 12.75
N GLY A 215 8.29 12.38 12.25
CA GLY A 215 9.40 11.50 12.64
C GLY A 215 10.78 12.03 12.22
N GLY A 216 10.86 12.75 11.09
CA GLY A 216 12.10 13.33 10.55
C GLY A 216 13.00 12.37 9.75
N CYS A 217 12.71 11.07 9.77
CA CYS A 217 13.43 10.01 9.05
C CYS A 217 12.51 9.00 8.34
N GLY A 218 11.20 9.18 8.50
CA GLY A 218 10.17 8.31 7.98
C GLY A 218 9.78 8.59 6.53
N PHE A 219 9.02 7.68 5.92
CA PHE A 219 8.37 7.87 4.64
C PHE A 219 7.12 6.98 4.56
N VAL A 220 6.16 7.37 3.72
CA VAL A 220 4.96 6.57 3.43
C VAL A 220 5.27 5.55 2.36
N THR A 221 4.76 4.33 2.51
CA THR A 221 4.81 3.26 1.50
C THR A 221 3.40 2.75 1.24
N ASN A 222 3.01 2.53 -0.02
CA ASN A 222 1.74 1.86 -0.29
C ASN A 222 1.92 0.35 -0.23
N HIS A 223 0.93 -0.39 0.27
CA HIS A 223 0.99 -1.86 0.31
C HIS A 223 1.23 -2.50 -1.06
N MET A 224 0.76 -1.87 -2.16
CA MET A 224 1.02 -2.34 -3.53
C MET A 224 2.51 -2.27 -3.90
N ASP A 225 3.26 -1.34 -3.32
CA ASP A 225 4.70 -1.18 -3.60
C ASP A 225 5.53 -2.27 -2.89
N ILE A 226 4.97 -2.97 -1.91
CA ILE A 226 5.64 -3.98 -1.07
C ILE A 226 4.93 -5.34 -1.10
N ASN A 227 4.13 -5.61 -2.14
CA ASN A 227 3.33 -6.84 -2.26
C ASN A 227 4.11 -8.07 -2.78
N SER A 228 5.39 -7.93 -3.13
CA SER A 228 6.24 -9.01 -3.61
C SER A 228 7.33 -9.36 -2.59
N PRO A 229 7.88 -10.60 -2.59
CA PRO A 229 8.99 -10.96 -1.71
C PRO A 229 10.17 -10.00 -1.76
N LYS A 230 10.50 -9.52 -2.96
CA LYS A 230 11.66 -8.68 -3.21
C LYS A 230 11.44 -7.25 -2.74
N THR A 231 10.31 -6.66 -3.09
CA THR A 231 9.99 -5.29 -2.67
C THR A 231 9.76 -5.21 -1.15
N MET A 232 9.18 -6.26 -0.55
CA MET A 232 9.11 -6.38 0.91
C MET A 232 10.50 -6.51 1.54
N ALA A 233 11.42 -7.28 0.95
CA ALA A 233 12.80 -7.37 1.44
C ALA A 233 13.50 -6.02 1.40
N GLY A 234 13.36 -5.27 0.30
CA GLY A 234 13.86 -3.90 0.18
C GLY A 234 13.27 -2.96 1.24
N TYR A 235 11.97 -3.07 1.52
CA TYR A 235 11.31 -2.29 2.57
C TYR A 235 11.83 -2.63 3.97
N VAL A 236 11.96 -3.92 4.29
CA VAL A 236 12.56 -4.39 5.56
C VAL A 236 13.99 -3.88 5.70
N ILE A 237 14.80 -3.96 4.64
CA ILE A 237 16.16 -3.41 4.66
C ILE A 237 16.13 -1.91 4.95
N LYS A 238 15.35 -1.14 4.18
CA LYS A 238 15.30 0.32 4.28
C LYS A 238 14.83 0.82 5.66
N THR A 239 13.92 0.09 6.31
CA THR A 239 13.28 0.53 7.56
C THR A 239 13.93 -0.06 8.81
N LEU A 240 14.45 -1.30 8.76
CA LEU A 240 14.92 -2.04 9.94
C LEU A 240 16.42 -2.37 9.92
N LEU A 241 17.06 -2.38 8.75
CA LEU A 241 18.44 -2.88 8.60
C LEU A 241 19.41 -1.83 8.08
N GLU A 242 20.69 -2.07 8.34
CA GLU A 242 21.81 -1.32 7.77
C GLU A 242 22.86 -2.30 7.23
N PRO A 243 23.60 -1.94 6.17
CA PRO A 243 24.64 -2.81 5.62
C PRO A 243 25.78 -3.04 6.62
N LEU A 244 26.32 -4.26 6.67
CA LEU A 244 27.54 -4.58 7.41
C LEU A 244 28.74 -4.52 6.46
N GLY A 245 29.72 -3.68 6.76
CA GLY A 245 30.93 -3.52 5.92
C GLY A 245 30.60 -3.10 4.49
N ASP A 246 31.31 -3.65 3.51
CA ASP A 246 31.11 -3.39 2.07
C ASP A 246 29.93 -4.16 1.46
N ALA A 247 28.95 -4.57 2.28
CA ALA A 247 27.73 -5.18 1.77
C ALA A 247 27.12 -4.27 0.69
N PRO A 248 26.80 -4.81 -0.50
CA PRO A 248 26.31 -3.99 -1.60
C PRO A 248 25.11 -3.19 -1.11
N ALA A 249 25.18 -1.87 -1.31
CA ALA A 249 24.09 -0.96 -0.96
C ALA A 249 22.77 -1.52 -1.51
N PRO A 250 21.64 -1.34 -0.81
CA PRO A 250 20.37 -1.86 -1.25
C PRO A 250 20.16 -1.48 -2.71
N VAL A 251 20.00 -2.48 -3.59
CA VAL A 251 19.62 -2.20 -4.97
C VAL A 251 18.34 -1.38 -4.89
N ASP A 252 18.35 -0.16 -5.44
CA ASP A 252 17.19 0.71 -5.37
C ASP A 252 16.04 0.04 -6.13
N THR A 253 15.13 -0.58 -5.38
CA THR A 253 13.90 -1.20 -5.89
C THR A 253 12.72 -0.24 -5.83
N SER A 254 12.95 1.06 -5.56
CA SER A 254 11.88 2.04 -5.63
C SER A 254 11.33 2.05 -7.06
N PRO A 255 9.99 2.07 -7.25
CA PRO A 255 9.43 2.15 -8.60
C PRO A 255 10.00 3.36 -9.33
N GLU A 256 10.65 3.14 -10.47
CA GLU A 256 11.10 4.23 -11.33
C GLU A 256 9.85 4.82 -11.99
N LYS A 257 9.49 6.03 -11.56
CA LYS A 257 8.32 6.75 -12.08
C LYS A 257 8.74 7.65 -13.23
N ILE A 258 8.16 7.41 -14.40
CA ILE A 258 8.48 8.14 -15.63
C ILE A 258 7.20 8.76 -16.16
N THR A 259 7.19 10.08 -16.27
CA THR A 259 6.01 10.86 -16.70
C THR A 259 6.12 11.20 -18.18
N PHE A 260 5.07 10.86 -18.94
CA PHE A 260 4.92 11.22 -20.34
C PHE A 260 3.77 12.22 -20.52
N SER A 261 4.03 13.34 -21.16
CA SER A 261 2.97 14.29 -21.49
C SER A 261 1.98 13.69 -22.50
N ALA A 262 0.69 13.97 -22.33
CA ALA A 262 -0.35 13.48 -23.22
C ALA A 262 -0.23 14.08 -24.62
N ASP A 263 0.32 15.27 -24.81
CA ASP A 263 0.46 15.85 -26.17
C ASP A 263 1.62 15.20 -26.95
N ALA A 264 2.58 14.62 -26.22
CA ALA A 264 3.61 13.75 -26.79
C ALA A 264 3.02 12.39 -27.19
N LEU A 265 2.08 11.87 -26.38
CA LEU A 265 1.49 10.56 -26.58
C LEU A 265 0.25 10.54 -27.50
N PHE A 266 -0.60 11.55 -27.49
CA PHE A 266 -1.96 11.54 -28.06
C PHE A 266 -2.31 12.87 -28.71
N ASP A 267 -3.19 12.84 -29.71
CA ASP A 267 -3.87 14.07 -30.16
C ASP A 267 -4.93 14.51 -29.14
N PHE A 268 -5.36 15.78 -29.25
CA PHE A 268 -6.47 16.30 -28.46
C PHE A 268 -7.73 15.42 -28.61
N ASP A 269 -8.32 15.07 -27.46
CA ASP A 269 -9.49 14.18 -27.31
C ASP A 269 -9.34 12.77 -27.90
N LYS A 270 -8.11 12.34 -28.20
CA LYS A 270 -7.83 10.97 -28.65
C LYS A 270 -7.13 10.15 -27.58
N ALA A 271 -7.26 8.83 -27.73
CA ALA A 271 -6.49 7.81 -27.00
C ALA A 271 -5.62 6.97 -27.94
N VAL A 272 -5.48 7.38 -29.21
CA VAL A 272 -4.59 6.71 -30.17
C VAL A 272 -3.19 7.29 -30.04
N LEU A 273 -2.20 6.43 -29.82
CA LEU A 273 -0.80 6.84 -29.68
C LEU A 273 -0.26 7.45 -30.97
N LYS A 274 0.33 8.65 -30.86
CA LYS A 274 1.09 9.32 -31.92
C LYS A 274 2.41 8.61 -32.19
N SER A 275 3.00 8.88 -33.36
CA SER A 275 4.33 8.40 -33.74
C SER A 275 5.39 8.78 -32.71
N GLU A 276 5.37 10.03 -32.23
CA GLU A 276 6.36 10.53 -31.27
C GLU A 276 6.17 9.88 -29.90
N GLY A 277 4.92 9.59 -29.54
CA GLY A 277 4.55 8.89 -28.32
C GLY A 277 5.05 7.45 -28.32
N LYS A 278 4.82 6.74 -29.41
CA LYS A 278 5.35 5.39 -29.66
C LYS A 278 6.88 5.37 -29.55
N GLN A 279 7.57 6.29 -30.22
CA GLN A 279 9.02 6.40 -30.15
C GLN A 279 9.52 6.71 -28.73
N SER A 280 8.78 7.51 -27.95
CA SER A 280 9.12 7.79 -26.56
C SER A 280 8.98 6.54 -25.67
N LEU A 281 7.96 5.72 -25.91
CA LEU A 281 7.78 4.43 -25.24
C LEU A 281 8.86 3.42 -25.67
N ASP A 282 9.25 3.40 -26.94
CA ASP A 282 10.34 2.55 -27.41
C ASP A 282 11.67 2.95 -26.76
N ASN A 283 11.97 4.25 -26.72
CA ASN A 283 13.16 4.78 -26.06
C ASN A 283 13.16 4.49 -24.55
N LEU A 284 11.98 4.51 -23.91
CA LEU A 284 11.84 4.07 -22.54
C LEU A 284 12.24 2.61 -22.40
N MET A 285 11.67 1.72 -23.21
CA MET A 285 11.97 0.29 -23.15
C MET A 285 13.45 -0.02 -23.46
N ILE A 286 14.08 0.75 -24.37
CA ILE A 286 15.52 0.66 -24.64
C ILE A 286 16.34 1.10 -23.42
N LYS A 287 15.99 2.23 -22.79
CA LYS A 287 16.68 2.73 -21.59
C LYS A 287 16.58 1.76 -20.43
N LEU A 288 15.43 1.10 -20.30
CA LEU A 288 15.21 0.08 -19.28
C LEU A 288 15.99 -1.22 -19.59
N GLY A 289 16.39 -1.45 -20.84
CA GLY A 289 17.32 -2.51 -21.21
C GLY A 289 16.87 -3.91 -20.77
N ASN A 290 17.79 -4.68 -20.16
CA ASN A 290 17.53 -6.02 -19.62
C ASN A 290 16.96 -6.01 -18.20
N VAL A 291 16.34 -4.91 -17.74
CA VAL A 291 15.67 -4.91 -16.45
C VAL A 291 14.55 -5.95 -16.47
N LYS A 292 14.57 -6.86 -15.50
CA LYS A 292 13.46 -7.77 -15.27
C LYS A 292 12.36 -6.97 -14.56
N TYR A 293 11.30 -6.66 -15.30
CA TYR A 293 10.14 -5.92 -14.81
C TYR A 293 9.28 -6.86 -13.97
N ASP A 294 8.97 -6.47 -12.74
CA ASP A 294 8.03 -7.20 -11.89
C ASP A 294 6.60 -6.65 -12.09
N VAL A 295 6.45 -5.32 -12.19
CA VAL A 295 5.16 -4.63 -12.41
C VAL A 295 5.36 -3.31 -13.16
N ILE A 296 4.53 -3.05 -14.17
CA ILE A 296 4.36 -1.75 -14.84
C ILE A 296 2.95 -1.25 -14.59
N VAL A 297 2.79 -0.03 -14.08
CA VAL A 297 1.48 0.62 -13.92
C VAL A 297 1.41 1.84 -14.82
N ALA A 298 0.51 1.81 -15.79
CA ALA A 298 0.19 2.97 -16.61
C ALA A 298 -0.97 3.75 -15.98
N VAL A 299 -0.70 4.98 -15.54
CA VAL A 299 -1.67 5.85 -14.87
C VAL A 299 -2.01 7.04 -15.75
N GLY A 300 -3.25 7.10 -16.24
CA GLY A 300 -3.72 8.19 -17.07
C GLY A 300 -4.24 9.37 -16.26
N TYR A 301 -3.98 10.60 -16.73
CA TYR A 301 -4.50 11.84 -16.17
C TYR A 301 -5.07 12.75 -17.27
N THR A 302 -6.03 13.58 -16.89
CA THR A 302 -6.60 14.66 -17.70
C THR A 302 -6.41 16.00 -16.99
N ASP A 303 -6.63 17.10 -17.72
CA ASP A 303 -6.87 18.37 -17.05
C ASP A 303 -8.31 18.41 -16.49
N ARG A 304 -8.59 19.49 -15.75
CA ARG A 304 -9.89 19.72 -15.08
C ARG A 304 -10.99 20.25 -16.01
N ILE A 305 -10.77 20.34 -17.33
CA ILE A 305 -11.79 20.83 -18.25
C ILE A 305 -12.64 19.65 -18.71
N GLY A 306 -13.88 19.57 -18.23
CA GLY A 306 -14.82 18.54 -18.63
C GLY A 306 -15.72 18.10 -17.49
N LYS A 307 -16.48 17.03 -17.72
CA LYS A 307 -17.16 16.33 -16.63
C LYS A 307 -16.22 15.30 -16.04
N GLU A 308 -16.23 15.15 -14.72
CA GLU A 308 -15.38 14.20 -13.99
C GLU A 308 -15.49 12.76 -14.53
N ASP A 309 -16.70 12.24 -14.72
CA ASP A 309 -16.94 10.90 -15.28
C ASP A 309 -16.33 10.71 -16.68
N TYR A 310 -16.37 11.76 -17.49
CA TYR A 310 -15.78 11.75 -18.83
C TYR A 310 -14.25 11.70 -18.73
N ASN A 311 -13.68 12.56 -17.89
CA ASN A 311 -12.25 12.64 -17.63
C ASN A 311 -11.69 11.32 -17.09
N LYS A 312 -12.42 10.67 -16.17
CA LYS A 312 -12.09 9.34 -15.65
C LYS A 312 -12.01 8.31 -16.78
N LYS A 313 -13.05 8.18 -17.61
CA LYS A 313 -13.07 7.22 -18.74
C LYS A 313 -12.00 7.51 -19.79
N LEU A 314 -11.75 8.78 -20.10
CA LEU A 314 -10.71 9.19 -21.05
C LEU A 314 -9.31 8.83 -20.53
N SER A 315 -9.05 9.07 -19.25
CA SER A 315 -7.76 8.73 -18.64
C SER A 315 -7.47 7.22 -18.68
N VAL A 316 -8.48 6.37 -18.41
CA VAL A 316 -8.35 4.90 -18.52
C VAL A 316 -8.02 4.49 -19.95
N ARG A 317 -8.77 4.97 -20.95
CA ARG A 317 -8.53 4.60 -22.37
C ARG A 317 -7.12 4.96 -22.84
N ARG A 318 -6.56 6.08 -22.37
CA ARG A 318 -5.18 6.49 -22.68
C ARG A 318 -4.15 5.55 -22.06
N ALA A 319 -4.34 5.17 -20.80
CA ALA A 319 -3.47 4.20 -20.15
C ALA A 319 -3.59 2.79 -20.77
N GLU A 320 -4.79 2.37 -21.21
CA GLU A 320 -4.98 1.13 -21.98
C GLU A 320 -4.25 1.14 -23.33
N ALA A 321 -4.21 2.29 -24.00
CA ALA A 321 -3.47 2.43 -25.25
C ALA A 321 -1.96 2.26 -25.04
N VAL A 322 -1.41 2.81 -23.95
CA VAL A 322 -0.01 2.60 -23.54
C VAL A 322 0.23 1.12 -23.25
N LYS A 323 -0.61 0.48 -22.43
CA LYS A 323 -0.52 -0.97 -22.15
C LYS A 323 -0.52 -1.79 -23.44
N SER A 324 -1.47 -1.53 -24.32
CA SER A 324 -1.62 -2.27 -25.57
C SER A 324 -0.37 -2.15 -26.44
N TYR A 325 0.25 -0.97 -26.50
CA TYR A 325 1.48 -0.75 -27.26
C TYR A 325 2.67 -1.51 -26.66
N LEU A 326 2.89 -1.41 -25.33
CA LEU A 326 3.96 -2.11 -24.63
C LEU A 326 3.88 -3.63 -24.81
N VAL A 327 2.66 -4.19 -24.75
CA VAL A 327 2.43 -5.63 -24.94
C VAL A 327 2.67 -6.04 -26.39
N THR A 328 2.07 -5.35 -27.34
CA THR A 328 2.06 -5.79 -28.75
C THR A 328 3.37 -5.49 -29.48
N THR A 329 4.06 -4.41 -29.12
CA THR A 329 5.23 -3.91 -29.85
C THR A 329 6.53 -4.16 -29.09
N ASN A 330 6.54 -3.96 -27.77
CA ASN A 330 7.74 -4.14 -26.94
C ASN A 330 7.82 -5.51 -26.26
N GLY A 331 6.81 -6.37 -26.45
CA GLY A 331 6.83 -7.76 -25.96
C GLY A 331 6.69 -7.90 -24.45
N VAL A 332 6.20 -6.88 -23.75
CA VAL A 332 5.92 -6.95 -22.31
C VAL A 332 4.75 -7.92 -22.07
N ASN A 333 4.84 -8.78 -21.05
CA ASN A 333 3.70 -9.67 -20.75
C ASN A 333 2.50 -8.83 -20.30
N ALA A 334 1.32 -9.15 -20.82
CA ALA A 334 0.09 -8.43 -20.49
C ALA A 334 -0.30 -8.53 -19.00
N SER A 335 0.16 -9.59 -18.30
CA SER A 335 0.00 -9.81 -16.86
C SER A 335 0.78 -8.81 -16.01
N ASP A 336 1.87 -8.27 -16.56
CA ASP A 336 2.82 -7.46 -15.82
C ASP A 336 2.49 -5.96 -15.96
N VAL A 337 1.47 -5.62 -16.78
CA VAL A 337 1.04 -4.24 -17.03
C VAL A 337 -0.37 -3.99 -16.48
N PHE A 338 -0.49 -3.09 -15.51
CA PHE A 338 -1.74 -2.62 -14.94
C PHE A 338 -2.09 -1.23 -15.45
N VAL A 339 -3.38 -0.92 -15.44
CA VAL A 339 -3.93 0.33 -15.94
C VAL A 339 -4.74 0.96 -14.83
N ASP A 340 -4.50 2.24 -14.57
CA ASP A 340 -5.39 3.07 -13.76
C ASP A 340 -5.66 4.39 -14.49
N GLY A 341 -6.84 4.94 -14.31
CA GLY A 341 -7.21 6.25 -14.83
C GLY A 341 -7.60 7.14 -13.68
N LYS A 342 -6.89 8.25 -13.46
CA LYS A 342 -7.14 9.16 -12.34
C LYS A 342 -8.01 10.37 -12.70
N GLY A 343 -8.44 10.49 -13.96
CA GLY A 343 -9.17 11.67 -14.43
C GLY A 343 -8.36 12.93 -14.15
N GLU A 344 -9.00 13.95 -13.57
CA GLU A 344 -8.39 15.24 -13.26
C GLU A 344 -7.68 15.32 -11.89
N ALA A 345 -7.56 14.19 -11.19
CA ALA A 345 -6.88 14.16 -9.89
C ALA A 345 -5.38 14.45 -10.01
N ASN A 346 -4.77 14.92 -8.92
CA ASN A 346 -3.34 15.23 -8.83
C ASN A 346 -2.83 16.14 -9.98
N PRO A 347 -3.36 17.37 -10.11
CA PRO A 347 -2.89 18.33 -11.11
C PRO A 347 -1.46 18.76 -10.80
N VAL A 348 -0.59 18.72 -11.80
CA VAL A 348 0.79 19.22 -11.74
C VAL A 348 0.79 20.75 -11.75
N THR A 349 -0.19 21.37 -12.39
CA THR A 349 -0.29 22.84 -12.47
C THR A 349 -0.77 23.49 -11.16
N GLY A 350 -1.33 22.71 -10.23
CA GLY A 350 -1.84 23.19 -8.95
C GLY A 350 -2.79 24.38 -9.11
N THR A 351 -2.45 25.51 -8.50
CA THR A 351 -3.22 26.77 -8.56
C THR A 351 -2.71 27.76 -9.60
N THR A 352 -1.68 27.41 -10.38
CA THR A 352 -1.00 28.32 -11.32
C THR A 352 -1.90 28.73 -12.48
N CYS A 353 -2.76 27.81 -12.94
CA CYS A 353 -3.68 28.05 -14.06
C CYS A 353 -5.03 28.57 -13.57
N ILE A 354 -5.31 29.84 -13.82
CA ILE A 354 -6.52 30.53 -13.34
C ILE A 354 -7.68 30.43 -14.33
N GLY A 355 -8.85 30.05 -13.83
CA GLY A 355 -10.12 30.01 -14.57
C GLY A 355 -10.62 28.59 -14.84
N ASN A 356 -11.94 28.47 -15.06
CA ASN A 356 -12.63 27.18 -15.23
C ASN A 356 -13.31 27.02 -16.60
N LYS A 357 -13.31 28.06 -17.43
CA LYS A 357 -13.87 28.00 -18.79
C LYS A 357 -12.79 27.59 -19.78
N ALA A 358 -13.16 26.70 -20.71
CA ALA A 358 -12.33 26.22 -21.81
C ALA A 358 -11.94 27.37 -22.76
N THR A 359 -10.92 28.14 -22.39
CA THR A 359 -10.32 29.19 -23.23
C THR A 359 -8.99 28.68 -23.77
N LYS A 360 -8.57 29.19 -24.93
CA LYS A 360 -7.26 28.82 -25.53
C LYS A 360 -6.10 29.00 -24.53
N LYS A 361 -6.13 30.08 -23.75
CA LYS A 361 -5.12 30.40 -22.73
C LYS A 361 -5.12 29.38 -21.59
N LEU A 362 -6.29 29.01 -21.06
CA LEU A 362 -6.40 28.03 -19.98
C LEU A 362 -6.01 26.63 -20.43
N ILE A 363 -6.47 26.20 -21.62
CA ILE A 363 -6.16 24.89 -22.19
C ILE A 363 -4.65 24.72 -22.38
N ALA A 364 -3.98 25.78 -22.85
CA ALA A 364 -2.52 25.80 -22.99
C ALA A 364 -1.81 25.77 -21.62
N CYS A 365 -2.34 26.46 -20.61
CA CYS A 365 -1.78 26.45 -19.26
C CYS A 365 -1.88 25.07 -18.60
N LEU A 366 -3.04 24.42 -18.69
CA LEU A 366 -3.32 23.10 -18.09
C LEU A 366 -2.66 21.92 -18.84
N GLN A 367 -1.84 22.21 -19.85
CA GLN A 367 -1.17 21.21 -20.66
C GLN A 367 -0.40 20.16 -19.85
N PRO A 368 0.35 20.52 -18.79
CA PRO A 368 1.09 19.54 -18.00
C PRO A 368 0.22 18.51 -17.28
N ASP A 369 -1.05 18.83 -17.00
CA ASP A 369 -1.95 17.91 -16.29
C ASP A 369 -2.41 16.74 -17.17
N ARG A 370 -2.49 16.98 -18.48
CA ARG A 370 -2.78 15.93 -19.46
C ARG A 370 -1.51 15.09 -19.64
N ARG A 371 -1.47 13.92 -19.01
CA ARG A 371 -0.28 13.04 -19.03
C ARG A 371 -0.63 11.57 -18.79
N VAL A 372 0.31 10.71 -19.09
CA VAL A 372 0.33 9.32 -18.60
C VAL A 372 1.62 9.14 -17.82
N GLU A 373 1.50 8.64 -16.61
CA GLU A 373 2.64 8.25 -15.79
C GLU A 373 2.82 6.74 -15.90
N ILE A 374 4.05 6.31 -16.15
CA ILE A 374 4.42 4.90 -16.14
C ILE A 374 5.25 4.70 -14.90
N GLU A 375 4.74 3.89 -13.98
CA GLU A 375 5.42 3.50 -12.75
C GLU A 375 5.96 2.08 -12.94
N ILE A 376 7.27 1.92 -12.85
CA ILE A 376 7.94 0.64 -13.14
C ILE A 376 8.59 0.14 -11.88
N ALA A 377 8.07 -0.94 -11.32
CA ALA A 377 8.73 -1.71 -10.28
C ALA A 377 9.47 -2.88 -10.95
N GLY A 378 10.77 -2.95 -10.75
CA GLY A 378 11.62 -4.00 -11.29
C GLY A 378 13.02 -3.86 -10.74
N VAL A 379 13.89 -4.80 -11.08
CA VAL A 379 15.26 -4.79 -10.55
C VAL A 379 16.27 -4.91 -11.67
N ARG A 380 17.25 -4.02 -11.63
CA ARG A 380 18.45 -4.08 -12.46
C ARG A 380 19.26 -5.29 -11.99
N GLU A 381 19.36 -6.32 -12.83
CA GLU A 381 20.30 -7.44 -12.62
C GLU A 381 21.74 -7.03 -12.99
#